data_AF-A0A3S0C2D9-F1
#
_entry.id   AF-A0A3S0C2D9-F1
#
_cell.length_a   1.000
_cell.length_b   1.000
_cell.length_c   1.000
_cell.angle_alpha   90.00
_cell.angle_beta   90.00
_cell.angle_gamma   90.00
#
_symmetry.space_group_name_H-M   'P 1'
#
loop_
_entity.id
_entity.type
_entity.pdbx_description
1 polymer ?
#
loop_
_entity_poly.entity_id
_entity_poly.type
_entity_poly.pdbx_seq_one_letter_code
_entity_poly.pdbx_strand_id
1 'polypeptide(L)'
;MKKLLLAITACAIALPAFAAEKVTEVTFDKTQMKCGDRHIDDGMKVTDLRSCKNFQEKKSYVIFHDDNSNKIVKCNIDKAGDLTVATCAAKG
;
A
#
# COMPACT_ATOMS: atom_id res chain seq x y z
N MET A 1 35.90 -59.65 22.02
CA MET A 1 34.79 -59.28 21.09
C MET A 1 33.69 -58.63 21.91
N LYS A 2 33.57 -57.29 21.86
CA LYS A 2 32.60 -56.51 22.65
C LYS A 2 31.53 -55.97 21.70
N LYS A 3 30.29 -56.38 21.96
CA LYS A 3 29.06 -55.94 21.27
C LYS A 3 28.76 -54.52 21.71
N LEU A 4 28.36 -53.65 20.78
CA LEU A 4 27.61 -52.44 21.12
C LEU A 4 26.64 -52.12 19.99
N LEU A 5 25.36 -52.37 20.27
CA LEU A 5 24.22 -51.88 19.50
C LEU A 5 23.88 -50.49 20.04
N LEU A 6 23.74 -49.51 19.15
CA LEU A 6 23.14 -48.21 19.48
C LEU A 6 21.98 -47.96 18.53
N ALA A 7 20.78 -48.18 19.04
CA ALA A 7 19.54 -47.67 18.47
C ALA A 7 19.43 -46.19 18.83
N ILE A 8 19.32 -45.32 17.83
CA ILE A 8 19.04 -43.89 18.03
C ILE A 8 17.73 -43.58 17.32
N THR A 9 16.64 -43.62 18.08
CA THR A 9 15.35 -43.02 17.70
C THR A 9 15.48 -41.50 17.79
N ALA A 10 15.64 -40.83 16.65
CA ALA A 10 15.55 -39.38 16.56
C ALA A 10 14.08 -38.98 16.36
N CYS A 11 13.42 -38.52 17.42
CA CYS A 11 12.17 -37.76 17.30
C CYS A 11 12.49 -36.41 16.67
N ALA A 12 12.21 -36.28 15.37
CA ALA A 12 12.25 -34.99 14.69
C ALA A 12 11.04 -34.15 15.16
N ILE A 13 11.29 -33.22 16.08
CA ILE A 13 10.32 -32.22 16.49
C ILE A 13 10.26 -31.21 15.33
N ALA A 14 9.30 -31.37 14.43
CA ALA A 14 9.02 -30.38 13.40
C ALA A 14 8.42 -29.13 14.09
N LEU A 15 9.25 -28.12 14.29
CA LEU A 15 8.77 -26.78 14.66
C LEU A 15 8.02 -26.19 13.46
N PRO A 16 6.84 -25.57 13.64
CA PRO A 16 6.18 -24.86 12.55
C PRO A 16 7.05 -23.65 12.18
N ALA A 17 7.62 -23.68 10.98
CA ALA A 17 8.24 -22.52 10.37
C ALA A 17 7.12 -21.53 10.03
N PHE A 18 6.88 -20.55 10.90
CA PHE A 18 6.11 -19.38 10.54
C PHE A 18 6.92 -18.60 9.49
N ALA A 19 6.55 -18.76 8.23
CA ALA A 19 6.97 -17.85 7.17
C ALA A 19 6.43 -16.46 7.54
N ALA A 20 7.30 -15.62 8.10
CA ALA A 20 7.02 -14.20 8.22
C ALA A 20 6.93 -13.65 6.79
N GLU A 21 5.71 -13.52 6.27
CA GLU A 21 5.48 -12.74 5.05
C GLU A 21 6.10 -11.37 5.29
N LYS A 22 7.17 -11.10 4.55
CA LYS A 22 7.80 -9.78 4.52
C LYS A 22 6.77 -8.85 3.88
N VAL A 23 5.96 -8.20 4.70
CA VAL A 23 5.15 -7.06 4.28
C VAL A 23 6.15 -6.01 3.80
N THR A 24 6.39 -5.95 2.50
CA THR A 24 7.10 -4.84 1.89
C THR A 24 6.21 -3.62 2.08
N GLU A 25 6.50 -2.82 3.10
CA GLU A 25 5.83 -1.54 3.28
C GLU A 25 6.14 -0.66 2.07
N VAL A 26 5.16 -0.51 1.19
CA VAL A 26 5.24 0.41 0.06
C VAL A 26 5.18 1.83 0.63
N THR A 27 6.31 2.54 0.52
CA THR A 27 6.38 3.95 0.90
C THR A 27 5.56 4.78 -0.09
N PHE A 28 4.87 5.81 0.40
CA PHE A 28 4.11 6.71 -0.45
C PHE A 28 5.02 7.42 -1.46
N ASP A 29 4.67 7.31 -2.74
CA ASP A 29 5.28 8.03 -3.85
C ASP A 29 4.15 8.65 -4.70
N LYS A 30 4.12 9.98 -4.74
CA LYS A 30 3.10 10.75 -5.47
C LYS A 30 3.07 10.44 -6.97
N THR A 31 4.14 9.92 -7.55
CA THR A 31 4.22 9.55 -8.97
C THR A 31 3.70 8.14 -9.26
N GLN A 32 3.36 7.37 -8.22
CA GLN A 32 2.91 5.98 -8.32
C GLN A 32 1.52 5.78 -7.72
N MET A 33 0.78 6.86 -7.48
CA MET A 33 -0.55 6.81 -6.87
C MET A 33 -1.55 6.06 -7.75
N LYS A 34 -2.41 5.29 -7.11
CA LYS A 34 -3.46 4.50 -7.76
C LYS A 34 -4.79 4.59 -7.03
N CYS A 35 -5.85 4.42 -7.82
CA CYS A 35 -7.22 4.27 -7.37
C CYS A 35 -7.85 3.10 -8.14
N GLY A 36 -8.01 1.96 -7.48
CA GLY A 36 -8.22 0.67 -8.13
C GLY A 36 -7.06 0.36 -9.09
N ASP A 37 -7.40 0.01 -10.32
CA ASP A 37 -6.43 -0.27 -11.39
C ASP A 37 -5.96 1.01 -12.13
N ARG A 38 -6.55 2.17 -11.81
CA ARG A 38 -6.26 3.43 -12.49
C ARG A 38 -5.10 4.16 -11.82
N HIS A 39 -4.15 4.63 -12.64
CA HIS A 39 -3.09 5.54 -12.21
C HIS A 39 -3.65 6.96 -11.99
N ILE A 40 -3.07 7.69 -11.04
CA ILE A 40 -3.44 9.06 -10.73
C ILE A 40 -2.45 10.03 -11.38
N ASP A 41 -2.86 10.65 -12.48
CA ASP A 41 -2.05 11.60 -13.24
C ASP A 41 -2.31 13.07 -12.86
N ASP A 42 -1.34 13.93 -13.16
CA ASP A 42 -1.47 15.39 -13.02
C ASP A 42 -2.51 15.93 -14.01
N GLY A 43 -3.32 16.90 -13.58
CA GLY A 43 -4.35 17.51 -14.42
C GLY A 43 -5.66 16.69 -14.53
N MET A 44 -5.77 15.56 -13.82
CA MET A 44 -7.03 14.81 -13.80
C MET A 44 -8.15 15.59 -13.10
N LYS A 45 -9.37 15.47 -13.63
CA LYS A 45 -10.56 16.08 -13.04
C LYS A 45 -10.90 15.43 -11.71
N VAL A 46 -11.23 16.24 -10.72
CA VAL A 46 -11.70 15.77 -9.39
C VAL A 46 -12.91 14.84 -9.49
N THR A 47 -13.78 15.05 -10.47
CA THR A 47 -14.94 14.20 -10.73
C THR A 47 -14.56 12.74 -11.01
N ASP A 48 -13.41 12.51 -11.61
CA ASP A 48 -12.91 11.17 -11.94
C ASP A 48 -12.41 10.41 -10.71
N LEU A 49 -12.11 11.14 -9.63
CA LEU A 49 -11.62 10.58 -8.37
C LEU A 49 -12.75 10.16 -7.42
N ARG A 50 -14.01 10.45 -7.77
CA ARG A 50 -15.18 10.17 -6.92
C ARG A 50 -15.39 8.69 -6.61
N SER A 51 -14.89 7.80 -7.48
CA SER A 51 -14.91 6.36 -7.27
C SER A 51 -13.80 5.86 -6.33
N CYS A 52 -12.85 6.71 -5.96
CA CYS A 52 -11.75 6.31 -5.10
C CYS A 52 -12.22 6.08 -3.67
N LYS A 53 -11.61 5.09 -3.00
CA LYS A 53 -11.94 4.77 -1.61
C LYS A 53 -11.66 5.98 -0.71
N ASN A 54 -12.54 6.20 0.27
CA ASN A 54 -12.44 7.31 1.22
C ASN A 54 -12.39 8.70 0.55
N PHE A 55 -12.95 8.84 -0.65
CA PHE A 55 -12.95 10.11 -1.38
C PHE A 55 -13.71 11.21 -0.61
N GLN A 56 -13.08 12.37 -0.49
CA GLN A 56 -13.67 13.60 0.05
C GLN A 56 -13.22 14.79 -0.77
N GLU A 57 -14.18 15.49 -1.37
CA GLU A 57 -13.95 16.74 -2.08
C GLU A 57 -14.12 17.95 -1.15
N LYS A 58 -13.18 18.89 -1.20
CA LYS A 58 -13.22 20.19 -0.51
C LYS A 58 -12.87 21.29 -1.52
N LYS A 59 -13.13 22.54 -1.16
CA LYS A 59 -13.02 23.70 -2.08
C LYS A 59 -11.66 23.85 -2.77
N SER A 60 -10.56 23.43 -2.13
CA SER A 60 -9.20 23.61 -2.64
C SER A 60 -8.34 22.34 -2.60
N TYR A 61 -8.92 21.21 -2.16
CA TYR A 61 -8.20 19.94 -2.11
C TYR A 61 -9.18 18.76 -2.13
N VAL A 62 -8.64 17.60 -2.47
CA VAL A 62 -9.31 16.30 -2.34
C VAL A 62 -8.53 15.41 -1.40
N ILE A 63 -9.25 14.48 -0.77
CA ILE A 63 -8.67 13.40 0.01
C ILE A 63 -9.18 12.09 -0.59
N PHE A 64 -8.32 11.10 -0.74
CA PHE A 64 -8.70 9.75 -1.14
C PHE A 64 -7.67 8.75 -0.59
N HIS A 65 -7.96 7.46 -0.71
CA HIS A 65 -7.02 6.40 -0.39
C HIS A 65 -6.22 6.02 -1.63
N ASP A 66 -4.88 6.06 -1.52
CA ASP A 66 -3.98 5.52 -2.54
C ASP A 66 -3.86 4.01 -2.37
N ASP A 67 -4.36 3.26 -3.35
CA ASP A 67 -4.31 1.78 -3.35
C ASP A 67 -2.89 1.24 -3.57
N ASN A 68 -1.94 2.04 -4.06
CA ASN A 68 -0.55 1.61 -4.21
C ASN A 68 0.19 1.60 -2.86
N SER A 69 0.20 2.73 -2.14
CA SER A 69 0.88 2.82 -0.84
C SER A 69 -0.01 2.45 0.35
N ASN A 70 -1.31 2.19 0.14
CA ASN A 70 -2.32 1.98 1.17
C ASN A 70 -2.41 3.15 2.19
N LYS A 71 -2.14 4.38 1.75
CA LYS A 71 -2.20 5.59 2.61
C LYS A 71 -3.38 6.47 2.21
N ILE A 72 -3.89 7.24 3.17
CA ILE A 72 -4.80 8.33 2.86
C ILE A 72 -3.96 9.49 2.33
N VAL A 73 -4.30 10.02 1.17
CA VAL A 73 -3.56 11.09 0.51
C VAL A 73 -4.42 12.32 0.39
N LYS A 74 -3.80 13.50 0.54
CA LYS A 74 -4.43 14.80 0.31
C LYS A 74 -3.71 15.48 -0.84
N CYS A 75 -4.45 15.91 -1.85
CA CYS A 75 -3.94 16.61 -3.02
C CYS A 75 -4.69 17.92 -3.21
N ASN A 76 -4.00 18.99 -3.60
CA ASN A 76 -4.66 20.24 -3.95
C ASN A 76 -5.30 20.14 -5.33
N ILE A 77 -6.33 20.96 -5.51
CA ILE A 77 -7.02 21.13 -6.78
C ILE A 77 -6.91 22.59 -7.18
N ASP A 78 -6.77 22.83 -8.48
CA ASP A 78 -6.72 24.18 -9.00
C ASP A 78 -8.13 24.79 -9.15
N LYS A 79 -8.22 25.99 -9.71
CA LYS A 79 -9.51 26.68 -9.92
C LYS A 79 -10.37 26.04 -11.02
N ALA A 80 -9.77 25.23 -11.90
CA ALA A 80 -10.45 24.49 -12.96
C ALA A 80 -10.95 23.11 -12.48
N GLY A 81 -10.69 22.76 -11.22
CA GLY A 81 -11.05 21.47 -10.63
C GLY A 81 -10.12 20.35 -11.06
N ASP A 82 -8.89 20.68 -11.44
CA ASP A 82 -7.86 19.73 -11.83
C ASP A 82 -6.92 19.43 -10.66
N LEU A 83 -6.56 18.15 -10.53
CA LEU A 83 -5.65 17.66 -9.53
C LEU A 83 -4.22 18.13 -9.82
N THR A 84 -3.50 18.59 -8.80
CA THR A 84 -2.06 18.84 -8.90
C THR A 84 -1.27 17.79 -8.11
N VAL A 85 -0.76 16.77 -8.81
CA VAL A 85 -0.04 15.61 -8.23
C VAL A 85 1.17 16.04 -7.40
N ALA A 86 1.87 17.10 -7.83
CA ALA A 86 3.03 17.62 -7.11
C ALA A 86 2.73 18.03 -5.66
N THR A 87 1.47 18.38 -5.37
CA THR A 87 0.99 18.80 -4.04
C THR A 87 0.49 17.67 -3.16
N CYS A 88 0.40 16.44 -3.71
CA CYS A 88 -0.10 15.29 -2.99
C CYS A 88 0.85 14.88 -1.86
N ALA A 89 0.27 14.66 -0.68
CA ALA A 89 0.99 14.15 0.48
C ALA A 89 0.16 13.08 1.19
N ALA A 90 0.82 12.03 1.66
CA ALA A 90 0.21 11.11 2.60
C ALA A 90 -0.16 11.85 3.90
N LYS A 91 -1.41 11.67 4.32
CA LYS A 91 -1.91 12.12 5.61
C LYS A 91 -1.45 11.10 6.65
N GLY A 92 -0.62 11.57 7.57
CA GLY A 92 -0.10 10.76 8.68
C GLY A 92 -1.18 10.20 9.58
#